data_AF-A0A1Y4W3E7-F1
#
_entry.id   AF-A0A1Y4W3E7-F1
#
_cell.length_a   1.000
_cell.length_b   1.000
_cell.length_c   1.000
_cell.angle_alpha   90.00
_cell.angle_beta   90.00
_cell.angle_gamma   90.00
#
_symmetry.space_group_name_H-M   'P 1'
#
loop_
_entity.id
_entity.type
_entity.pdbx_description
1 polymer ?
#
loop_
_entity_poly.entity_id
_entity_poly.type
_entity_poly.pdbx_seq_one_letter_code
_entity_poly.pdbx_strand_id
1 'polypeptide(L)'
;MKKTKRLLAAALALALGAGLLSGCGFKGSDGSSSSAAGSSSSSQESQVEAMDLSTVTDPCLATLGLSGDTVVATVGEYEITAASLAYWLNSNISYILQQYSMMGLQEIDWDQELSDGTTQGQSILDSAVRVAASYRLVPEIGAQEGVTIPQETLDAMDKDLASLREQLGSDETYTHYFWLSMMTPELFEELYLSGEMSALLQDKYYGEGSEGYPTDAEVLTYAQDELGVYRAKHILLKTVDTTQTVEQEDGTTGYAPLDEATIQEKKAKANDLLSQLRAAEDPVALFDTLMNENSEDEGLQTNPDGYTAYKGQMVSAFEDTALALKDGEISDVVESEYGYHIILRLPLDPADYRSQLVAVKMQDKQEGWLEEYGVETNETFAQIDPADFWEKAQSLQMGAYEEIQAVQEQLQADSSASGSGSASASGAASGSQG
;
A
#
# COMPACT_ATOMS: atom_id res chain seq x y z
N MET A 1 -12.21 -0.16 29.02
CA MET A 1 -11.49 0.51 27.92
C MET A 1 -11.48 -0.45 26.75
N LYS A 2 -12.47 -0.33 25.85
CA LYS A 2 -12.71 -1.19 24.68
C LYS A 2 -13.21 -0.27 23.56
N LYS A 3 -12.30 0.40 22.86
CA LYS A 3 -12.54 1.14 21.61
C LYS A 3 -11.18 1.50 21.01
N THR A 4 -10.72 0.70 20.05
CA THR A 4 -9.83 1.02 18.91
C THR A 4 -9.26 -0.30 18.37
N LYS A 5 -8.98 -0.34 17.06
CA LYS A 5 -8.62 -1.51 16.22
C LYS A 5 -9.80 -2.20 15.51
N ARG A 6 -10.57 -1.42 14.73
CA ARG A 6 -11.10 -1.87 13.44
C ARG A 6 -10.51 -0.93 12.39
N LEU A 7 -9.33 -1.28 11.88
CA LEU A 7 -8.63 -0.61 10.79
C LEU A 7 -7.86 -1.72 10.07
N LEU A 8 -8.56 -2.48 9.24
CA LEU A 8 -8.06 -3.37 8.18
C LEU A 8 -9.31 -3.98 7.54
N ALA A 9 -9.36 -3.92 6.21
CA ALA A 9 -10.52 -4.19 5.34
C ALA A 9 -11.52 -3.03 5.18
N ALA A 10 -11.05 -1.94 4.55
CA ALA A 10 -11.87 -1.02 3.75
C ALA A 10 -10.93 -0.11 2.93
N ALA A 11 -10.05 -0.69 2.11
CA ALA A 11 -9.24 0.07 1.16
C ALA A 11 -9.97 0.36 -0.17
N LEU A 12 -11.25 -0.01 -0.27
CA LEU A 12 -12.05 0.21 -1.49
C LEU A 12 -12.84 1.53 -1.50
N ALA A 13 -13.03 2.21 -0.36
CA ALA A 13 -13.99 3.31 -0.26
C ALA A 13 -13.39 4.70 0.08
N LEU A 14 -12.07 4.85 0.26
CA LEU A 14 -11.47 6.16 0.60
C LEU A 14 -10.30 6.60 -0.30
N ALA A 15 -9.92 5.80 -1.30
CA ALA A 15 -8.89 6.20 -2.28
C ALA A 15 -9.43 7.09 -3.40
N LEU A 16 -10.75 7.08 -3.67
CA LEU A 16 -11.35 7.87 -4.76
C LEU A 16 -11.56 9.36 -4.42
N GLY A 17 -11.60 9.74 -3.14
CA GLY A 17 -11.79 11.13 -2.72
C GLY A 17 -10.53 11.84 -2.21
N ALA A 18 -9.59 11.12 -1.59
CA ALA A 18 -8.42 11.73 -0.95
C ALA A 18 -7.16 11.77 -1.83
N GLY A 19 -7.09 10.96 -2.89
CA GLY A 19 -5.96 10.94 -3.85
C GLY A 19 -6.01 12.06 -4.90
N LEU A 20 -7.19 12.60 -5.21
CA LEU A 20 -7.34 13.72 -6.15
C LEU A 20 -6.88 15.07 -5.57
N LEU A 21 -6.63 15.16 -4.26
CA LEU A 21 -6.29 16.42 -3.56
C LEU A 21 -4.85 16.49 -3.04
N SER A 22 -4.00 15.50 -3.31
CA SER A 22 -2.57 15.57 -2.98
C SER A 22 -1.72 14.70 -3.92
N GLY A 23 -1.41 15.25 -5.08
CA GLY A 23 -0.15 14.98 -5.78
C GLY A 23 0.08 13.55 -6.30
N CYS A 24 -0.60 13.19 -7.39
CA CYS A 24 0.01 12.44 -8.49
C CYS A 24 -0.27 13.24 -9.77
N GLY A 25 0.79 13.76 -10.39
CA GLY A 25 0.71 14.87 -11.33
C GLY A 25 0.19 14.46 -12.71
N PHE A 26 -0.97 14.98 -13.08
CA PHE A 26 -1.10 15.59 -14.39
C PHE A 26 -0.40 16.96 -14.31
N LYS A 27 0.87 17.02 -14.71
CA LYS A 27 1.73 18.20 -14.46
C LYS A 27 1.46 19.31 -15.48
N GLY A 28 0.37 20.06 -15.28
CA GLY A 28 0.23 21.41 -15.84
C GLY A 28 1.19 22.35 -15.12
N SER A 29 2.20 22.87 -15.83
CA SER A 29 3.17 23.79 -15.27
C SER A 29 2.58 25.19 -15.09
N ASP A 30 2.40 25.64 -13.86
CA ASP A 30 2.24 27.07 -13.56
C ASP A 30 3.33 27.54 -12.60
N GLY A 31 4.44 27.98 -13.20
CA GLY A 31 5.47 28.78 -12.56
C GLY A 31 5.34 30.24 -13.01
N SER A 32 5.12 31.12 -12.03
CA SER A 32 5.05 32.57 -12.24
C SER A 32 6.27 33.13 -12.98
N SER A 33 5.98 33.91 -14.02
CA SER A 33 6.77 34.95 -14.69
C SER A 33 8.27 35.09 -14.32
N SER A 34 9.15 34.70 -15.23
CA SER A 34 10.29 35.55 -15.61
C SER A 34 10.76 35.24 -17.03
N SER A 35 11.07 36.30 -17.76
CA SER A 35 11.42 36.34 -19.18
C SER A 35 12.75 35.68 -19.51
N ALA A 36 12.77 34.75 -20.47
CA ALA A 36 13.91 34.53 -21.37
C ALA A 36 13.47 33.74 -22.61
N ALA A 37 13.74 34.30 -23.79
CA ALA A 37 13.53 33.65 -25.07
C ALA A 37 14.54 32.52 -25.29
N GLY A 38 14.06 31.35 -25.69
CA GLY A 38 14.88 30.22 -26.12
C GLY A 38 14.01 29.20 -26.86
N SER A 39 14.18 29.10 -28.18
CA SER A 39 13.52 28.10 -29.01
C SER A 39 14.13 26.71 -28.76
N SER A 40 13.31 25.72 -28.42
CA SER A 40 13.66 24.30 -28.61
C SER A 40 12.41 23.43 -28.64
N SER A 41 12.21 22.81 -29.81
CA SER A 41 11.47 21.57 -30.11
C SER A 41 10.33 21.13 -29.18
N SER A 42 9.12 21.20 -29.74
CA SER A 42 7.92 20.51 -29.29
C SER A 42 8.12 18.99 -29.23
N SER A 43 8.16 18.42 -28.03
CA SER A 43 7.75 17.05 -27.76
C SER A 43 6.25 17.08 -27.42
N GLN A 44 5.41 16.60 -28.35
CA GLN A 44 3.99 16.34 -28.06
C GLN A 44 3.92 15.20 -27.05
N GLU A 45 3.61 15.52 -25.79
CA GLU A 45 2.95 14.56 -24.90
C GLU A 45 1.54 14.36 -25.47
N SER A 46 1.19 13.14 -25.84
CA SER A 46 -0.17 12.79 -26.29
C SER A 46 -1.12 12.93 -25.11
N GLN A 47 -1.85 14.02 -25.04
CA GLN A 47 -2.99 14.15 -24.13
C GLN A 47 -4.05 13.14 -24.54
N VAL A 48 -4.50 12.31 -23.59
CA VAL A 48 -5.64 11.41 -23.79
C VAL A 48 -6.86 12.26 -24.14
N GLU A 49 -7.51 11.99 -25.27
CA GLU A 49 -8.71 12.71 -25.69
C GLU A 49 -9.90 12.25 -24.85
N ALA A 50 -10.61 13.21 -24.25
CA ALA A 50 -11.79 12.93 -23.42
C ALA A 50 -12.96 12.41 -24.27
N MET A 51 -13.62 11.34 -23.78
CA MET A 51 -14.82 10.81 -24.41
C MET A 51 -16.03 11.73 -24.16
N ASP A 52 -16.85 11.93 -25.19
CA ASP A 52 -18.14 12.62 -25.05
C ASP A 52 -19.17 11.72 -24.34
N LEU A 53 -19.31 11.93 -23.04
CA LEU A 53 -20.19 11.13 -22.18
C LEU A 53 -21.67 11.29 -22.50
N SER A 54 -22.10 12.31 -23.24
CA SER A 54 -23.52 12.53 -23.56
C SER A 54 -24.13 11.42 -24.43
N THR A 55 -23.29 10.59 -25.04
CA THR A 55 -23.69 9.43 -25.85
C THR A 55 -23.42 8.09 -25.17
N VAL A 56 -22.77 8.11 -24.01
CA VAL A 56 -22.40 6.92 -23.25
C VAL A 56 -23.51 6.60 -22.27
N THR A 57 -23.94 5.35 -22.23
CA THR A 57 -24.97 4.88 -21.29
C THR A 57 -24.44 3.87 -20.29
N ASP A 58 -23.33 3.22 -20.62
CA ASP A 58 -22.72 2.16 -19.84
C ASP A 58 -21.19 2.18 -20.09
N PRO A 59 -20.36 2.19 -19.04
CA PRO A 59 -18.91 2.28 -19.19
C PRO A 59 -18.29 1.02 -19.80
N CYS A 60 -18.86 -0.17 -19.55
CA CYS A 60 -18.41 -1.41 -20.17
C CYS A 60 -18.76 -1.46 -21.65
N LEU A 61 -19.93 -0.95 -22.04
CA LEU A 61 -20.31 -0.89 -23.45
C LEU A 61 -19.37 0.03 -24.23
N ALA A 62 -18.99 1.17 -23.63
CA ALA A 62 -18.05 2.11 -24.23
C ALA A 62 -16.61 1.58 -24.34
N THR A 63 -16.18 0.73 -23.41
CA THR A 63 -14.77 0.29 -23.31
C THR A 63 -14.54 -1.13 -23.82
N LEU A 64 -15.42 -2.07 -23.48
CA LEU A 64 -15.35 -3.48 -23.88
C LEU A 64 -16.27 -3.82 -25.07
N GLY A 65 -17.23 -2.95 -25.40
CA GLY A 65 -18.28 -3.29 -26.37
C GLY A 65 -19.30 -4.31 -25.84
N LEU A 66 -19.34 -4.52 -24.52
CA LEU A 66 -20.21 -5.47 -23.83
C LEU A 66 -21.14 -4.73 -22.87
N SER A 67 -22.38 -5.18 -22.77
CA SER A 67 -23.26 -4.72 -21.68
C SER A 67 -22.69 -5.15 -20.34
N GLY A 68 -22.77 -4.31 -19.30
CA GLY A 68 -22.18 -4.60 -17.99
C GLY A 68 -22.67 -5.91 -17.35
N ASP A 69 -23.88 -6.35 -17.66
CA ASP A 69 -24.50 -7.62 -17.20
C ASP A 69 -24.08 -8.87 -18.00
N THR A 70 -23.27 -8.70 -19.05
CA THR A 70 -22.78 -9.83 -19.86
C THR A 70 -21.92 -10.76 -19.02
N VAL A 71 -22.25 -12.04 -18.97
CA VAL A 71 -21.44 -13.06 -18.28
C VAL A 71 -20.16 -13.33 -19.07
N VAL A 72 -19.01 -13.16 -18.44
CA VAL A 72 -17.67 -13.37 -19.04
C VAL A 72 -16.96 -14.57 -18.44
N ALA A 73 -17.30 -14.94 -17.20
CA ALA A 73 -16.76 -16.09 -16.51
C ALA A 73 -17.73 -16.59 -15.42
N THR A 74 -17.40 -17.71 -14.80
CA THR A 74 -18.09 -18.25 -13.64
C THR A 74 -17.09 -18.67 -12.56
N VAL A 75 -17.53 -18.65 -11.31
CA VAL A 75 -16.85 -19.31 -10.18
C VAL A 75 -17.81 -20.31 -9.55
N GLY A 76 -17.58 -21.61 -9.77
CA GLY A 76 -18.61 -22.63 -9.55
C GLY A 76 -19.87 -22.34 -10.37
N GLU A 77 -21.02 -22.19 -9.70
CA GLU A 77 -22.30 -21.86 -10.34
C GLU A 77 -22.57 -20.34 -10.42
N TYR A 78 -21.67 -19.51 -9.90
CA TYR A 78 -21.89 -18.08 -9.77
C TYR A 78 -21.30 -17.33 -10.96
N GLU A 79 -22.14 -16.51 -11.62
CA GLU A 79 -21.76 -15.73 -12.79
C GLU A 79 -20.90 -14.50 -12.41
N ILE A 80 -19.88 -14.24 -13.24
CA ILE A 80 -19.01 -13.05 -13.19
C ILE A 80 -19.32 -12.20 -14.42
N THR A 81 -19.67 -10.94 -14.19
CA THR A 81 -20.14 -10.03 -15.23
C THR A 81 -19.01 -9.18 -15.81
N ALA A 82 -19.24 -8.64 -17.02
CA ALA A 82 -18.32 -7.71 -17.68
C ALA A 82 -18.05 -6.46 -16.83
N ALA A 83 -19.04 -5.97 -16.07
CA ALA A 83 -18.88 -4.84 -15.16
C ALA A 83 -17.86 -5.13 -14.04
N SER A 84 -17.97 -6.30 -13.40
CA SER A 84 -17.01 -6.70 -12.37
C SER A 84 -15.60 -6.86 -12.95
N LEU A 85 -15.49 -7.49 -14.13
CA LEU A 85 -14.20 -7.66 -14.81
C LEU A 85 -13.57 -6.30 -15.21
N ALA A 86 -14.34 -5.39 -15.80
CA ALA A 86 -13.87 -4.07 -16.21
C ALA A 86 -13.30 -3.27 -15.03
N TYR A 87 -13.99 -3.29 -13.90
CA TYR A 87 -13.51 -2.67 -12.67
C TYR A 87 -12.16 -3.23 -12.21
N TRP A 88 -12.04 -4.55 -12.12
CA TRP A 88 -10.81 -5.20 -11.64
C TRP A 88 -9.66 -5.10 -12.64
N LEU A 89 -9.96 -5.13 -13.93
CA LEU A 89 -8.98 -4.91 -14.99
C LEU A 89 -8.40 -3.49 -14.91
N ASN A 90 -9.28 -2.48 -14.82
CA ASN A 90 -8.89 -1.09 -14.61
C ASN A 90 -8.04 -0.89 -13.35
N SER A 91 -8.46 -1.50 -12.24
CA SER A 91 -7.76 -1.40 -10.96
C SER A 91 -6.37 -2.05 -11.01
N ASN A 92 -6.26 -3.24 -11.62
CA ASN A 92 -4.98 -3.94 -11.77
C ASN A 92 -4.00 -3.17 -12.64
N ILE A 93 -4.47 -2.66 -13.79
CA ILE A 93 -3.64 -1.85 -14.70
C ILE A 93 -3.13 -0.60 -13.99
N SER A 94 -4.02 0.13 -13.30
CA SER A 94 -3.68 1.34 -12.55
C SER A 94 -2.63 1.06 -11.46
N TYR A 95 -2.78 -0.05 -10.73
CA TYR A 95 -1.82 -0.46 -9.71
C TYR A 95 -0.44 -0.79 -10.30
N ILE A 96 -0.40 -1.54 -11.40
CA ILE A 96 0.87 -1.88 -12.08
C ILE A 96 1.59 -0.62 -12.56
N LEU A 97 0.87 0.29 -13.21
CA LEU A 97 1.43 1.56 -13.69
C LEU A 97 1.96 2.43 -12.54
N GLN A 98 1.30 2.43 -11.38
CA GLN A 98 1.81 3.10 -10.18
C GLN A 98 3.16 2.53 -9.74
N GLN A 99 3.28 1.19 -9.67
CA GLN A 99 4.54 0.53 -9.32
C GLN A 99 5.64 0.82 -10.35
N TYR A 100 5.28 0.79 -11.63
CA TYR A 100 6.20 1.09 -12.75
C TYR A 100 6.73 2.51 -12.67
N SER A 101 5.86 3.48 -12.37
CA SER A 101 6.24 4.89 -12.18
C SER A 101 7.28 5.06 -11.07
N MET A 102 7.15 4.31 -9.96
CA MET A 102 8.16 4.30 -8.88
C MET A 102 9.52 3.78 -9.34
N MET A 103 9.55 2.95 -10.38
CA MET A 103 10.77 2.43 -11.02
C MET A 103 11.23 3.26 -12.23
N GLY A 104 10.53 4.35 -12.56
CA GLY A 104 10.83 5.18 -13.73
C GLY A 104 10.31 4.64 -15.07
N LEU A 105 9.43 3.64 -15.03
CA LEU A 105 8.72 3.11 -16.20
C LEU A 105 7.35 3.80 -16.35
N GLN A 106 6.87 3.95 -17.58
CA GLN A 106 5.65 4.73 -17.86
C GLN A 106 4.56 3.95 -18.60
N GLU A 107 4.89 2.82 -19.22
CA GLU A 107 3.98 2.06 -20.08
C GLU A 107 4.07 0.57 -19.77
N ILE A 108 3.00 -0.17 -20.10
CA ILE A 108 2.93 -1.63 -20.04
C ILE A 108 3.35 -2.17 -21.42
N ASP A 109 4.23 -3.17 -21.44
CA ASP A 109 4.56 -3.91 -22.65
C ASP A 109 3.57 -5.08 -22.80
N TRP A 110 2.38 -4.78 -23.34
CA TRP A 110 1.25 -5.70 -23.41
C TRP A 110 1.58 -7.04 -24.08
N ASP A 111 2.49 -7.01 -25.05
CA ASP A 111 2.92 -8.17 -25.86
C ASP A 111 4.11 -8.91 -25.25
N GLN A 112 4.67 -8.45 -24.12
CA GLN A 112 5.79 -9.10 -23.47
C GLN A 112 5.43 -10.55 -23.12
N GLU A 113 6.12 -11.51 -23.73
CA GLU A 113 5.98 -12.92 -23.40
C GLU A 113 6.57 -13.21 -22.01
N LEU A 114 5.76 -13.86 -21.16
CA LEU A 114 6.15 -14.34 -19.84
C LEU A 114 6.69 -15.78 -19.93
N SER A 115 7.28 -16.25 -18.83
CA SER A 115 7.93 -17.58 -18.78
C SER A 115 6.98 -18.76 -19.01
N ASP A 116 5.68 -18.56 -18.79
CA ASP A 116 4.64 -19.56 -19.00
C ASP A 116 4.05 -19.53 -20.42
N GLY A 117 4.52 -18.62 -21.28
CA GLY A 117 4.07 -18.45 -22.65
C GLY A 117 2.83 -17.57 -22.83
N THR A 118 2.29 -16.98 -21.75
CA THR A 118 1.26 -15.93 -21.84
C THR A 118 1.89 -14.57 -22.13
N THR A 119 1.11 -13.63 -22.67
CA THR A 119 1.54 -12.23 -22.76
C THR A 119 1.29 -11.53 -21.42
N GLN A 120 2.02 -10.46 -21.15
CA GLN A 120 1.78 -9.61 -19.98
C GLN A 120 0.33 -9.10 -19.95
N GLY A 121 -0.25 -8.72 -21.09
CA GLY A 121 -1.66 -8.34 -21.18
C GLY A 121 -2.61 -9.46 -20.76
N GLN A 122 -2.40 -10.69 -21.24
CA GLN A 122 -3.22 -11.83 -20.84
C GLN A 122 -3.10 -12.13 -19.34
N SER A 123 -1.89 -12.05 -18.78
CA SER A 123 -1.68 -12.26 -17.34
C SER A 123 -2.43 -11.23 -16.48
N ILE A 124 -2.47 -9.96 -16.91
CA ILE A 124 -3.23 -8.90 -16.23
C ILE A 124 -4.74 -9.19 -16.30
N LEU A 125 -5.23 -9.61 -17.47
CA LEU A 125 -6.63 -9.97 -17.68
C LEU A 125 -7.05 -11.21 -16.86
N ASP A 126 -6.21 -12.24 -16.82
CA ASP A 126 -6.40 -13.45 -16.02
C ASP A 126 -6.41 -13.13 -14.52
N SER A 127 -5.51 -12.25 -14.07
CA SER A 127 -5.52 -11.76 -12.70
C SER A 127 -6.82 -11.01 -12.37
N ALA A 128 -7.30 -10.15 -13.27
CA ALA A 128 -8.52 -9.39 -13.06
C ALA A 128 -9.76 -10.28 -12.89
N VAL A 129 -9.93 -11.32 -13.72
CA VAL A 129 -11.07 -12.24 -13.58
C VAL A 129 -10.97 -13.11 -12.32
N ARG A 130 -9.76 -13.47 -11.88
CA ARG A 130 -9.57 -14.17 -10.60
C ARG A 130 -9.98 -13.32 -9.40
N VAL A 131 -9.62 -12.03 -9.39
CA VAL A 131 -10.06 -11.12 -8.32
C VAL A 131 -11.57 -10.90 -8.37
N ALA A 132 -12.15 -10.72 -9.56
CA ALA A 132 -13.59 -10.65 -9.76
C ALA A 132 -14.31 -11.90 -9.22
N ALA A 133 -13.77 -13.09 -9.49
CA ALA A 133 -14.27 -14.36 -8.96
C ALA A 133 -14.25 -14.39 -7.43
N SER A 134 -13.16 -13.93 -6.80
CA SER A 134 -13.06 -13.87 -5.33
C SER A 134 -14.16 -13.00 -4.74
N TYR A 135 -14.32 -11.79 -5.28
CA TYR A 135 -15.35 -10.85 -4.82
C TYR A 135 -16.77 -11.36 -5.06
N ARG A 136 -17.00 -12.11 -6.14
CA ARG A 136 -18.30 -12.75 -6.40
C ARG A 136 -18.58 -13.88 -5.41
N LEU A 137 -17.57 -14.65 -5.04
CA LEU A 137 -17.73 -15.85 -4.22
C LEU A 137 -17.87 -15.54 -2.72
N VAL A 138 -17.17 -14.52 -2.22
CA VAL A 138 -17.13 -14.18 -0.78
C VAL A 138 -18.51 -14.01 -0.13
N PRO A 139 -19.49 -13.30 -0.71
CA PRO A 139 -20.85 -13.20 -0.15
C PRO A 139 -21.54 -14.54 0.03
N GLU A 140 -21.33 -15.47 -0.92
CA GLU A 140 -21.95 -16.80 -0.92
C GLU A 140 -21.35 -17.67 0.19
N ILE A 141 -20.03 -17.63 0.35
CA ILE A 141 -19.35 -18.27 1.48
C ILE A 141 -19.82 -17.67 2.79
N GLY A 142 -19.95 -16.35 2.87
CA GLY A 142 -20.53 -15.64 4.01
C GLY A 142 -21.89 -16.20 4.41
N ALA A 143 -22.80 -16.35 3.45
CA ALA A 143 -24.13 -16.90 3.66
C ALA A 143 -24.10 -18.37 4.11
N GLN A 144 -23.26 -19.20 3.49
CA GLN A 144 -23.07 -20.62 3.87
C GLN A 144 -22.55 -20.76 5.31
N GLU A 145 -21.67 -19.84 5.72
CA GLU A 145 -21.10 -19.76 7.06
C GLU A 145 -22.04 -19.09 8.08
N GLY A 146 -23.24 -18.67 7.66
CA GLY A 146 -24.20 -17.99 8.52
C GLY A 146 -23.72 -16.62 9.03
N VAL A 147 -22.80 -15.98 8.31
CA VAL A 147 -22.33 -14.63 8.59
C VAL A 147 -23.29 -13.63 7.94
N THR A 148 -23.62 -12.56 8.65
CA THR A 148 -24.52 -11.52 8.16
C THR A 148 -23.89 -10.16 8.37
N ILE A 149 -23.98 -9.31 7.35
CA ILE A 149 -23.51 -7.93 7.43
C ILE A 149 -24.40 -7.16 8.44
N PRO A 150 -23.81 -6.49 9.44
CA PRO A 150 -24.58 -5.69 10.39
C PRO A 150 -25.39 -4.59 9.71
N GLN A 151 -26.62 -4.36 10.18
CA GLN A 151 -27.48 -3.29 9.65
C GLN A 151 -26.82 -1.90 9.76
N GLU A 152 -26.01 -1.68 10.80
CA GLU A 152 -25.26 -0.42 10.96
C GLU A 152 -24.28 -0.14 9.82
N THR A 153 -23.72 -1.19 9.20
CA THR A 153 -22.84 -1.08 8.04
C THR A 153 -23.64 -0.70 6.79
N LEU A 154 -24.81 -1.31 6.59
CA LEU A 154 -25.72 -0.99 5.49
C LEU A 154 -26.21 0.46 5.57
N ASP A 155 -26.68 0.87 6.75
CA ASP A 155 -27.17 2.24 6.98
C ASP A 155 -26.05 3.29 6.79
N ALA A 156 -24.80 2.94 7.10
CA ALA A 156 -23.65 3.82 6.89
C ALA A 156 -23.33 3.99 5.40
N MET A 157 -23.31 2.89 4.63
CA MET A 157 -23.11 2.91 3.19
C MET A 157 -24.19 3.75 2.49
N ASP A 158 -25.47 3.52 2.79
CA ASP A 158 -26.59 4.26 2.22
C ASP A 158 -26.46 5.77 2.49
N LYS A 159 -26.06 6.13 3.71
CA LYS A 159 -25.85 7.52 4.10
C LYS A 159 -24.70 8.15 3.33
N ASP A 160 -23.60 7.44 3.14
CA ASP A 160 -22.42 7.93 2.42
C ASP A 160 -22.75 8.13 0.93
N LEU A 161 -23.45 7.18 0.30
CA LEU A 161 -23.93 7.31 -1.08
C LEU A 161 -24.93 8.47 -1.25
N ALA A 162 -25.86 8.65 -0.31
CA ALA A 162 -26.78 9.77 -0.32
C ALA A 162 -26.04 11.12 -0.19
N SER A 163 -25.02 11.19 0.67
CA SER A 163 -24.20 12.40 0.82
C SER A 163 -23.38 12.69 -0.43
N LEU A 164 -22.80 11.66 -1.06
CA LEU A 164 -22.08 11.80 -2.32
C LEU A 164 -22.99 12.35 -3.42
N ARG A 165 -24.21 11.81 -3.55
CA ARG A 165 -25.21 12.28 -4.51
C ARG A 165 -25.61 13.74 -4.27
N GLU A 166 -25.77 14.14 -3.01
CA GLU A 166 -26.04 15.54 -2.65
C GLU A 166 -24.87 16.46 -3.04
N GLN A 167 -23.63 16.03 -2.79
CA GLN A 167 -22.43 16.80 -3.11
C GLN A 167 -22.24 16.99 -4.63
N LEU A 168 -22.55 15.99 -5.44
CA LEU A 168 -22.40 16.04 -6.89
C LEU A 168 -23.55 16.78 -7.59
N GLY A 169 -24.68 16.99 -6.90
CA GLY A 169 -25.75 17.91 -7.33
C GLY A 169 -26.60 17.45 -8.52
N SER A 170 -26.23 16.38 -9.22
CA SER A 170 -27.00 15.77 -10.31
C SER A 170 -26.83 14.24 -10.36
N ASP A 171 -27.85 13.55 -10.86
CA ASP A 171 -27.82 12.09 -11.04
C ASP A 171 -26.83 11.65 -12.13
N GLU A 172 -26.64 12.50 -13.15
CA GLU A 172 -25.70 12.29 -14.25
C GLU A 172 -24.27 12.30 -13.75
N THR A 173 -23.86 13.38 -13.07
CA THR A 173 -22.52 13.51 -12.48
C THR A 173 -22.30 12.48 -11.36
N TYR A 174 -23.34 12.12 -10.60
CA TYR A 174 -23.28 11.01 -9.65
C TYR A 174 -22.94 9.68 -10.33
N THR A 175 -23.53 9.42 -11.49
CA THR A 175 -23.25 8.21 -12.28
C THR A 175 -21.84 8.26 -12.87
N HIS A 176 -21.45 9.38 -13.49
CA HIS A 176 -20.14 9.55 -14.10
C HIS A 176 -19.00 9.55 -13.07
N TYR A 177 -19.28 9.90 -11.81
CA TYR A 177 -18.32 9.73 -10.71
C TYR A 177 -17.85 8.28 -10.56
N PHE A 178 -18.74 7.30 -10.66
CA PHE A 178 -18.34 5.89 -10.60
C PHE A 178 -17.60 5.43 -11.86
N TRP A 179 -17.82 6.09 -13.00
CA TRP A 179 -17.13 5.79 -14.25
C TRP A 179 -15.64 6.11 -14.20
N LEU A 180 -15.21 7.02 -13.31
CA LEU A 180 -13.78 7.25 -13.02
C LEU A 180 -13.02 5.97 -12.63
N SER A 181 -13.72 4.95 -12.15
CA SER A 181 -13.14 3.66 -11.78
C SER A 181 -13.71 2.49 -12.56
N MET A 182 -14.42 2.72 -13.67
CA MET A 182 -15.12 1.66 -14.42
C MET A 182 -16.21 0.96 -13.58
N MET A 183 -16.96 1.73 -12.78
CA MET A 183 -17.99 1.22 -11.87
C MET A 183 -19.37 1.81 -12.15
N THR A 184 -20.39 1.23 -11.51
CA THR A 184 -21.71 1.84 -11.30
C THR A 184 -22.00 1.91 -9.80
N PRO A 185 -23.02 2.67 -9.35
CA PRO A 185 -23.45 2.65 -7.95
C PRO A 185 -23.80 1.24 -7.44
N GLU A 186 -24.46 0.44 -8.26
CA GLU A 186 -24.84 -0.93 -7.89
C GLU A 186 -23.61 -1.83 -7.73
N LEU A 187 -22.65 -1.73 -8.67
CA LEU A 187 -21.40 -2.48 -8.56
C LEU A 187 -20.58 -2.01 -7.34
N PHE A 188 -20.63 -0.72 -6.99
CA PHE A 188 -20.01 -0.22 -5.77
C PHE A 188 -20.58 -0.91 -4.53
N GLU A 189 -21.90 -0.98 -4.41
CA GLU A 189 -22.56 -1.64 -3.28
C GLU A 189 -22.15 -3.12 -3.19
N GLU A 190 -22.16 -3.85 -4.32
CA GLU A 190 -21.74 -5.25 -4.37
C GLU A 190 -20.29 -5.46 -3.89
N LEU A 191 -19.35 -4.67 -4.43
CA LEU A 191 -17.94 -4.78 -4.08
C LEU A 191 -17.66 -4.34 -2.63
N TYR A 192 -18.34 -3.30 -2.17
CA TYR A 192 -18.25 -2.83 -0.78
C TYR A 192 -18.72 -3.91 0.20
N LEU A 193 -19.92 -4.47 -0.03
CA LEU A 193 -20.48 -5.50 0.83
C LEU A 193 -19.68 -6.81 0.78
N SER A 194 -19.11 -7.15 -0.37
CA SER A 194 -18.19 -8.28 -0.48
C SER A 194 -16.92 -8.06 0.35
N GLY A 195 -16.36 -6.84 0.34
CA GLY A 195 -15.24 -6.45 1.21
C GLY A 195 -15.58 -6.53 2.71
N GLU A 196 -16.76 -6.06 3.11
CA GLU A 196 -17.24 -6.17 4.50
C GLU A 196 -17.45 -7.63 4.91
N MET A 197 -18.01 -8.46 4.03
CA MET A 197 -18.17 -9.89 4.26
C MET A 197 -16.81 -10.59 4.42
N SER A 198 -15.83 -10.25 3.59
CA SER A 198 -14.45 -10.74 3.71
C SER A 198 -13.87 -10.44 5.10
N ALA A 199 -14.06 -9.21 5.60
CA ALA A 199 -13.61 -8.81 6.93
C ALA A 199 -14.30 -9.61 8.05
N LEU A 200 -15.61 -9.84 7.94
CA LEU A 200 -16.37 -10.63 8.92
C LEU A 200 -15.95 -12.11 8.91
N LEU A 201 -15.69 -12.68 7.73
CA LEU A 201 -15.16 -14.03 7.59
C LEU A 201 -13.75 -14.12 8.19
N GLN A 202 -12.89 -13.12 7.96
CA GLN A 202 -11.57 -13.07 8.59
C GLN A 202 -11.67 -13.06 10.12
N ASP A 203 -12.55 -12.24 10.71
CA ASP A 203 -12.76 -12.23 12.17
C ASP A 203 -13.32 -13.56 12.68
N LYS A 204 -14.24 -14.17 11.92
CA LYS A 204 -14.79 -15.49 12.26
C LYS A 204 -13.72 -16.58 12.29
N TYR A 205 -12.85 -16.63 11.28
CA TYR A 205 -11.84 -17.68 11.15
C TYR A 205 -10.57 -17.41 11.98
N TYR A 206 -10.17 -16.15 12.06
CA TYR A 206 -8.85 -15.72 12.51
C TYR A 206 -8.89 -14.51 13.44
N GLY A 207 -10.06 -14.11 13.94
CA GLY A 207 -10.23 -13.08 14.97
C GLY A 207 -9.86 -13.58 16.37
N GLU A 208 -9.67 -12.66 17.32
CA GLU A 208 -9.23 -13.00 18.67
C GLU A 208 -10.24 -13.96 19.36
N GLY A 209 -9.76 -15.14 19.77
CA GLY A 209 -10.58 -16.18 20.39
C GLY A 209 -11.23 -17.16 19.39
N SER A 210 -11.05 -16.98 18.09
CA SER A 210 -11.35 -18.00 17.09
C SER A 210 -10.35 -19.16 17.16
N GLU A 211 -10.72 -20.31 16.60
CA GLU A 211 -9.85 -21.49 16.53
C GLU A 211 -8.63 -21.24 15.62
N GLY A 212 -8.79 -20.44 14.56
CA GLY A 212 -7.70 -20.14 13.62
C GLY A 212 -6.83 -18.94 14.02
N TYR A 213 -7.14 -18.25 15.12
CA TYR A 213 -6.33 -17.12 15.59
C TYR A 213 -4.87 -17.56 15.74
N PRO A 214 -3.91 -16.92 15.05
CA PRO A 214 -2.53 -17.33 15.16
C PRO A 214 -2.05 -17.26 16.61
N THR A 215 -1.12 -18.13 16.98
CA THR A 215 -0.42 -18.10 18.27
C THR A 215 0.74 -17.09 18.23
N ASP A 216 1.35 -16.76 19.37
CA ASP A 216 2.60 -15.98 19.39
C ASP A 216 3.72 -16.71 18.65
N ALA A 217 3.82 -18.02 18.83
CA ALA A 217 4.84 -18.83 18.17
C ALA A 217 4.72 -18.79 16.63
N GLU A 218 3.52 -19.00 16.09
CA GLU A 218 3.31 -18.95 14.63
C GLU A 218 3.62 -17.56 14.05
N VAL A 219 3.27 -16.49 14.77
CA VAL A 219 3.56 -15.12 14.32
C VAL A 219 5.05 -14.83 14.35
N LEU A 220 5.77 -15.29 15.38
CA LEU A 220 7.22 -15.11 15.46
C LEU A 220 7.93 -15.91 14.37
N THR A 221 7.50 -17.14 14.09
CA THR A 221 7.99 -17.93 12.95
C THR A 221 7.75 -17.20 11.63
N TYR A 222 6.53 -16.71 11.38
CA TYR A 222 6.23 -15.90 10.19
C TYR A 222 7.14 -14.67 10.08
N ALA A 223 7.30 -13.91 11.17
CA ALA A 223 8.14 -12.71 11.16
C ALA A 223 9.63 -13.03 10.89
N GLN A 224 10.16 -14.11 11.45
CA GLN A 224 11.58 -14.45 11.36
C GLN A 224 11.96 -15.22 10.09
N ASP A 225 11.12 -16.17 9.69
CA ASP A 225 11.42 -17.10 8.60
C ASP A 225 10.94 -16.56 7.27
N GLU A 226 9.68 -16.10 7.19
CA GLU A 226 9.08 -15.61 5.95
C GLU A 226 9.43 -14.14 5.70
N LEU A 227 9.26 -13.26 6.70
CA LEU A 227 9.60 -11.85 6.54
C LEU A 227 11.10 -11.57 6.75
N GLY A 228 11.85 -12.49 7.37
CA GLY A 228 13.27 -12.28 7.64
C GLY A 228 13.56 -11.18 8.66
N VAL A 229 12.60 -10.84 9.54
CA VAL A 229 12.71 -9.74 10.49
C VAL A 229 13.41 -10.19 11.77
N TYR A 230 14.27 -9.33 12.28
CA TYR A 230 15.09 -9.62 13.44
C TYR A 230 15.42 -8.30 14.17
N ARG A 231 15.52 -8.34 15.51
CA ARG A 231 15.92 -7.18 16.32
C ARG A 231 17.22 -7.40 17.07
N ALA A 232 18.07 -6.38 17.11
CA ALA A 232 19.32 -6.43 17.85
C ALA A 232 19.80 -5.04 18.27
N LYS A 233 20.57 -5.00 19.37
CA LYS A 233 21.36 -3.84 19.79
C LYS A 233 22.84 -4.20 19.67
N HIS A 234 23.70 -3.21 19.56
CA HIS A 234 25.14 -3.42 19.62
C HIS A 234 25.92 -2.30 20.29
N ILE A 235 27.09 -2.67 20.80
CA ILE A 235 28.15 -1.73 21.11
C ILE A 235 29.17 -1.84 19.98
N LEU A 236 29.32 -0.78 19.18
CA LEU A 236 30.34 -0.69 18.13
C LEU A 236 31.53 0.12 18.63
N LEU A 237 32.72 -0.44 18.50
CA LEU A 237 34.00 0.26 18.65
C LEU A 237 34.71 0.30 17.30
N LYS A 238 34.76 1.48 16.68
CA LYS A 238 35.26 1.65 15.30
C LYS A 238 36.77 1.38 15.22
N THR A 239 37.17 0.64 14.20
CA THR A 239 38.59 0.41 13.83
C THR A 239 38.99 1.18 12.57
N VAL A 240 38.05 1.92 11.99
CA VAL A 240 38.21 2.71 10.76
C VAL A 240 37.73 4.14 10.97
N ASP A 241 38.24 5.08 10.16
CA ASP A 241 37.72 6.44 10.04
C ASP A 241 36.60 6.47 8.98
N THR A 242 35.34 6.51 9.44
CA THR A 242 34.16 6.53 8.57
C THR A 242 34.01 7.83 7.78
N THR A 243 34.88 8.82 7.99
CA THR A 243 34.93 10.07 7.20
C THR A 243 35.92 10.00 6.03
N GLN A 244 36.74 8.95 5.95
CA GLN A 244 37.76 8.78 4.92
C GLN A 244 37.60 7.45 4.18
N THR A 245 37.28 7.52 2.90
CA THR A 245 37.20 6.33 2.02
C THR A 245 38.52 6.06 1.33
N VAL A 246 38.91 4.79 1.23
CA VAL A 246 40.14 4.31 0.55
C VAL A 246 39.82 3.17 -0.40
N GLU A 247 40.61 3.03 -1.47
CA GLU A 247 40.57 1.84 -2.34
C GLU A 247 41.36 0.71 -1.67
N GLN A 248 40.73 -0.44 -1.47
CA GLN A 248 41.31 -1.65 -0.88
C GLN A 248 42.09 -2.45 -1.92
N GLU A 249 42.93 -3.39 -1.47
CA GLU A 249 43.77 -4.21 -2.36
C GLU A 249 42.97 -5.10 -3.34
N ASP A 250 41.71 -5.39 -3.02
CA ASP A 250 40.78 -6.15 -3.87
C ASP A 250 40.01 -5.27 -4.87
N GLY A 251 40.30 -3.97 -4.92
CA GLY A 251 39.64 -2.99 -5.79
C GLY A 251 38.29 -2.50 -5.29
N THR A 252 37.88 -2.86 -4.06
CA THR A 252 36.67 -2.31 -3.42
C THR A 252 36.97 -1.00 -2.71
N THR A 253 35.97 -0.15 -2.53
CA THR A 253 36.08 1.05 -1.70
C THR A 253 35.72 0.70 -0.25
N GLY A 254 36.63 0.95 0.68
CA GLY A 254 36.42 0.79 2.12
C GLY A 254 36.75 2.07 2.89
N TYR A 255 36.92 1.95 4.21
CA TYR A 255 37.30 3.06 5.08
C TYR A 255 38.77 2.98 5.50
N ALA A 256 39.40 4.13 5.73
CA ALA A 256 40.79 4.17 6.17
C ALA A 256 40.92 3.52 7.57
N PRO A 257 41.80 2.53 7.76
CA PRO A 257 42.02 1.95 9.08
C PRO A 257 42.63 2.99 10.04
N LEU A 258 42.24 2.89 11.31
CA LEU A 258 42.92 3.62 12.39
C LEU A 258 44.32 3.03 12.61
N ASP A 259 45.16 3.72 13.39
CA ASP A 259 46.47 3.18 13.71
C ASP A 259 46.37 1.91 14.58
N GLU A 260 47.34 1.01 14.41
CA GLU A 260 47.35 -0.30 15.06
C GLU A 260 47.25 -0.21 16.59
N ALA A 261 47.86 0.81 17.21
CA ALA A 261 47.79 0.97 18.66
C ALA A 261 46.36 1.30 19.11
N THR A 262 45.67 2.18 18.39
CA THR A 262 44.25 2.47 18.61
C THR A 262 43.37 1.24 18.38
N ILE A 263 43.58 0.47 17.31
CA ILE A 263 42.82 -0.76 17.05
C ILE A 263 42.99 -1.77 18.20
N GLN A 264 44.21 -1.96 18.72
CA GLN A 264 44.45 -2.83 19.87
C GLN A 264 43.79 -2.32 21.15
N GLU A 265 43.75 -0.99 21.36
CA GLU A 265 43.02 -0.38 22.48
C GLU A 265 41.51 -0.65 22.37
N LYS A 266 40.93 -0.49 21.17
CA LYS A 266 39.50 -0.80 20.91
C LYS A 266 39.20 -2.28 21.18
N LYS A 267 40.07 -3.19 20.77
CA LYS A 267 39.93 -4.62 21.06
C LYS A 267 40.00 -4.92 22.56
N ALA A 268 40.94 -4.32 23.27
CA ALA A 268 41.05 -4.47 24.71
C ALA A 268 39.80 -3.93 25.42
N LYS A 269 39.28 -2.77 24.99
CA LYS A 269 38.05 -2.18 25.51
C LYS A 269 36.83 -3.06 25.21
N ALA A 270 36.69 -3.62 24.01
CA ALA A 270 35.60 -4.54 23.68
C ALA A 270 35.61 -5.77 24.61
N ASN A 271 36.79 -6.37 24.83
CA ASN A 271 36.93 -7.52 25.74
C ASN A 271 36.61 -7.17 27.20
N ASP A 272 36.99 -5.97 27.65
CA ASP A 272 36.65 -5.48 28.99
C ASP A 272 35.13 -5.29 29.15
N LEU A 273 34.48 -4.61 28.21
CA LEU A 273 33.02 -4.43 28.21
C LEU A 273 32.28 -5.77 28.21
N LEU A 274 32.72 -6.72 27.37
CA LEU A 274 32.14 -8.07 27.36
C LEU A 274 32.34 -8.80 28.70
N SER A 275 33.50 -8.62 29.34
CA SER A 275 33.77 -9.19 30.67
C SER A 275 32.85 -8.62 31.74
N GLN A 276 32.59 -7.30 31.69
CA GLN A 276 31.62 -6.65 32.59
C GLN A 276 30.20 -7.19 32.38
N LEU A 277 29.77 -7.34 31.11
CA LEU A 277 28.46 -7.90 30.76
C LEU A 277 28.30 -9.34 31.27
N ARG A 278 29.32 -10.18 31.09
CA ARG A 278 29.31 -11.58 31.55
C ARG A 278 29.30 -11.74 33.06
N ALA A 279 29.83 -10.75 33.78
CA ALA A 279 29.88 -10.76 35.25
C ALA A 279 28.63 -10.13 35.90
N ALA A 280 27.76 -9.49 35.12
CA ALA A 280 26.60 -8.78 35.62
C ALA A 280 25.47 -9.73 36.05
N GLU A 281 24.74 -9.34 37.10
CA GLU A 281 23.51 -10.04 37.51
C GLU A 281 22.36 -9.78 36.52
N ASP A 282 22.34 -8.59 35.91
CA ASP A 282 21.43 -8.20 34.83
C ASP A 282 22.22 -7.68 33.62
N PRO A 283 22.71 -8.58 32.75
CA PRO A 283 23.52 -8.20 31.59
C PRO A 283 22.79 -7.31 30.60
N VAL A 284 21.47 -7.45 30.46
CA VAL A 284 20.67 -6.68 29.49
C VAL A 284 20.54 -5.23 29.91
N ALA A 285 20.22 -4.97 31.19
CA ALA A 285 20.17 -3.59 31.70
C ALA A 285 21.55 -2.92 31.67
N LEU A 286 22.62 -3.67 31.97
CA LEU A 286 23.98 -3.17 31.86
C LEU A 286 24.36 -2.89 30.40
N PHE A 287 23.91 -3.72 29.45
CA PHE A 287 24.15 -3.52 28.03
C PHE A 287 23.68 -2.14 27.56
N ASP A 288 22.46 -1.74 27.93
CA ASP A 288 21.93 -0.43 27.56
C ASP A 288 22.79 0.72 28.11
N THR A 289 23.29 0.58 29.33
CA THR A 289 24.19 1.58 29.93
C THR A 289 25.50 1.66 29.17
N LEU A 290 26.17 0.52 28.98
CA LEU A 290 27.46 0.45 28.29
C LEU A 290 27.37 0.87 26.83
N MET A 291 26.28 0.52 26.14
CA MET A 291 26.01 0.94 24.76
C MET A 291 25.91 2.47 24.67
N ASN A 292 25.12 3.11 25.53
CA ASN A 292 24.97 4.56 25.54
C ASN A 292 26.26 5.31 25.90
N GLU A 293 27.10 4.71 26.74
CA GLU A 293 28.37 5.34 27.17
C GLU A 293 29.53 5.11 26.20
N ASN A 294 29.52 4.01 25.44
CA ASN A 294 30.72 3.55 24.73
C ASN A 294 30.55 3.29 23.23
N SER A 295 29.33 3.10 22.74
CA SER A 295 29.12 2.79 21.32
C SER A 295 29.43 4.00 20.45
N GLU A 296 30.18 3.75 19.38
CA GLU A 296 30.55 4.73 18.35
C GLU A 296 29.65 4.63 17.12
N ASP A 297 28.54 3.91 17.24
CA ASP A 297 27.50 3.84 16.23
C ASP A 297 26.73 5.16 16.13
N GLU A 298 26.78 5.77 14.94
CA GLU A 298 26.10 7.04 14.65
C GLU A 298 24.57 6.87 14.63
N GLY A 299 24.06 5.67 14.34
CA GLY A 299 22.62 5.38 14.35
C GLY A 299 22.03 5.20 15.76
N LEU A 300 22.86 5.19 16.81
CA LEU A 300 22.39 5.01 18.19
C LEU A 300 21.40 6.10 18.63
N GLN A 301 21.60 7.35 18.18
CA GLN A 301 20.71 8.46 18.56
C GLN A 301 19.28 8.27 18.03
N THR A 302 19.15 7.65 16.86
CA THR A 302 17.85 7.37 16.23
C THR A 302 17.30 5.99 16.63
N ASN A 303 18.17 5.08 17.09
CA ASN A 303 17.81 3.72 17.49
C ASN A 303 18.32 3.37 18.90
N PRO A 304 17.93 4.13 19.95
CA PRO A 304 18.40 3.87 21.33
C PRO A 304 17.90 2.51 21.86
N ASP A 305 16.78 2.03 21.30
CA ASP A 305 16.17 0.74 21.64
C ASP A 305 16.54 -0.39 20.66
N GLY A 306 17.61 -0.17 19.88
CA GLY A 306 18.12 -1.14 18.91
C GLY A 306 17.41 -1.08 17.57
N TYR A 307 17.92 -1.89 16.67
CA TYR A 307 17.50 -1.95 15.28
C TYR A 307 16.45 -3.03 15.09
N THR A 308 15.42 -2.73 14.31
CA THR A 308 14.60 -3.73 13.61
C THR A 308 15.09 -3.78 12.17
N ALA A 309 15.61 -4.94 11.77
CA ALA A 309 16.20 -5.13 10.45
C ALA A 309 15.58 -6.33 9.74
N TYR A 310 15.65 -6.31 8.42
CA TYR A 310 15.35 -7.44 7.55
C TYR A 310 16.65 -8.08 7.09
N LYS A 311 16.64 -9.40 6.85
CA LYS A 311 17.79 -10.14 6.28
C LYS A 311 18.35 -9.41 5.05
N GLY A 312 19.68 -9.25 5.01
CA GLY A 312 20.41 -8.55 3.95
C GLY A 312 20.51 -7.04 4.11
N GLN A 313 19.95 -6.43 5.18
CA GLN A 313 20.06 -4.98 5.42
C GLN A 313 21.28 -4.57 6.24
N MET A 314 21.85 -5.48 7.03
CA MET A 314 23.02 -5.21 7.88
C MET A 314 24.27 -5.89 7.30
N VAL A 315 25.45 -5.44 7.75
CA VAL A 315 26.70 -6.13 7.40
C VAL A 315 26.68 -7.58 7.88
N SER A 316 27.20 -8.50 7.05
CA SER A 316 27.10 -9.95 7.29
C SER A 316 27.60 -10.37 8.67
N ALA A 317 28.74 -9.84 9.14
CA ALA A 317 29.26 -10.18 10.47
C ALA A 317 28.27 -9.85 11.61
N PHE A 318 27.55 -8.73 11.50
CA PHE A 318 26.51 -8.36 12.46
C PHE A 318 25.28 -9.24 12.32
N GLU A 319 24.78 -9.40 11.09
CA GLU A 319 23.56 -10.15 10.80
C GLU A 319 23.69 -11.63 11.19
N ASP A 320 24.75 -12.28 10.73
CA ASP A 320 25.00 -13.71 10.98
C ASP A 320 25.13 -13.99 12.48
N THR A 321 25.81 -13.09 13.22
CA THR A 321 25.92 -13.20 14.66
C THR A 321 24.57 -12.98 15.33
N ALA A 322 23.84 -11.92 14.98
CA ALA A 322 22.55 -11.60 15.57
C ALA A 322 21.54 -12.76 15.37
N LEU A 323 21.53 -13.39 14.20
CA LEU A 323 20.64 -14.51 13.88
C LEU A 323 21.06 -15.82 14.56
N ALA A 324 22.33 -15.99 14.93
CA ALA A 324 22.81 -17.17 15.66
C ALA A 324 22.47 -17.12 17.16
N LEU A 325 22.17 -15.93 17.70
CA LEU A 325 21.83 -15.70 19.10
C LEU A 325 20.35 -15.98 19.38
N LYS A 326 20.06 -16.42 20.61
CA LYS A 326 18.69 -16.45 21.13
C LYS A 326 18.29 -15.08 21.69
N ASP A 327 17.00 -14.83 21.81
CA ASP A 327 16.49 -13.61 22.44
C ASP A 327 17.06 -13.41 23.85
N GLY A 328 17.63 -12.21 24.08
CA GLY A 328 18.32 -11.84 25.31
C GLY A 328 19.78 -12.28 25.40
N GLU A 329 20.31 -13.02 24.41
CA GLU A 329 21.69 -13.48 24.39
C GLU A 329 22.65 -12.40 23.86
N ILE A 330 23.84 -12.37 24.46
CA ILE A 330 24.93 -11.43 24.12
C ILE A 330 26.05 -12.22 23.43
N SER A 331 26.53 -11.74 22.29
CA SER A 331 27.62 -12.36 21.53
C SER A 331 28.98 -12.28 22.23
N ASP A 332 29.94 -13.04 21.72
CA ASP A 332 31.36 -12.69 21.85
C ASP A 332 31.68 -11.38 21.09
N VAL A 333 32.92 -10.89 21.19
CA VAL A 333 33.38 -9.78 20.36
C VAL A 333 33.47 -10.24 18.90
N VAL A 334 32.77 -9.55 18.02
CA VAL A 334 32.71 -9.82 16.58
C VAL A 334 33.42 -8.71 15.82
N GLU A 335 34.18 -9.07 14.79
CA GLU A 335 34.89 -8.11 13.94
C GLU A 335 34.15 -7.95 12.61
N SER A 336 33.96 -6.71 12.17
CA SER A 336 33.40 -6.34 10.87
C SER A 336 34.30 -5.32 10.16
N GLU A 337 33.92 -4.90 8.96
CA GLU A 337 34.59 -3.81 8.22
C GLU A 337 34.56 -2.46 8.95
N TYR A 338 33.67 -2.27 9.93
CA TYR A 338 33.57 -1.06 10.73
C TYR A 338 34.35 -1.14 12.05
N GLY A 339 34.51 -2.34 12.62
CA GLY A 339 35.25 -2.55 13.85
C GLY A 339 34.72 -3.68 14.72
N TYR A 340 34.85 -3.52 16.04
CA TYR A 340 34.48 -4.54 17.00
C TYR A 340 33.06 -4.31 17.53
N HIS A 341 32.24 -5.34 17.45
CA HIS A 341 30.86 -5.37 17.91
C HIS A 341 30.71 -6.31 19.10
N ILE A 342 29.86 -5.90 20.04
CA ILE A 342 29.20 -6.81 20.98
C ILE A 342 27.71 -6.68 20.71
N ILE A 343 27.04 -7.77 20.40
CA ILE A 343 25.66 -7.77 19.89
C ILE A 343 24.75 -8.42 20.93
N LEU A 344 23.61 -7.79 21.20
CA LEU A 344 22.53 -8.32 22.01
C LEU A 344 21.32 -8.59 21.11
N ARG A 345 20.85 -9.83 21.09
CA ARG A 345 19.62 -10.20 20.39
C ARG A 345 18.40 -9.77 21.18
N LEU A 346 17.47 -9.07 20.53
CA LEU A 346 16.23 -8.59 21.14
C LEU A 346 15.01 -9.39 20.66
N PRO A 347 14.01 -9.60 21.52
CA PRO A 347 12.77 -10.23 21.12
C PRO A 347 11.96 -9.33 20.16
N LEU A 348 11.19 -9.99 19.29
CA LEU A 348 10.12 -9.36 18.52
C LEU A 348 8.84 -9.35 19.34
N ASP A 349 8.01 -8.33 19.15
CA ASP A 349 6.64 -8.33 19.68
C ASP A 349 5.71 -8.99 18.64
N PRO A 350 5.10 -10.15 18.95
CA PRO A 350 4.17 -10.78 18.02
C PRO A 350 2.96 -9.90 17.68
N ALA A 351 2.58 -8.96 18.55
CA ALA A 351 1.47 -8.04 18.27
C ALA A 351 1.70 -7.18 17.00
N ASP A 352 2.97 -6.90 16.66
CA ASP A 352 3.34 -6.07 15.51
C ASP A 352 3.13 -6.80 14.16
N TYR A 353 3.15 -8.13 14.17
CA TYR A 353 3.10 -8.96 12.95
C TYR A 353 1.82 -9.79 12.82
N ARG A 354 1.05 -9.92 13.91
CA ARG A 354 -0.13 -10.80 13.95
C ARG A 354 -1.18 -10.46 12.89
N SER A 355 -1.51 -9.18 12.71
CA SER A 355 -2.49 -8.76 11.71
C SER A 355 -2.06 -9.11 10.28
N GLN A 356 -0.74 -9.08 10.00
CA GLN A 356 -0.21 -9.46 8.70
C GLN A 356 -0.38 -10.97 8.47
N LEU A 357 -0.04 -11.81 9.46
CA LEU A 357 -0.25 -13.26 9.34
C LEU A 357 -1.74 -13.61 9.22
N VAL A 358 -2.63 -12.91 9.93
CA VAL A 358 -4.07 -13.08 9.77
C VAL A 358 -4.52 -12.78 8.34
N ALA A 359 -4.01 -11.70 7.74
CA ALA A 359 -4.31 -11.35 6.36
C ALA A 359 -3.80 -12.41 5.37
N VAL A 360 -2.56 -12.90 5.54
CA VAL A 360 -2.00 -13.99 4.71
C VAL A 360 -2.86 -15.26 4.82
N LYS A 361 -3.19 -15.70 6.04
CA LYS A 361 -4.06 -16.88 6.23
C LYS A 361 -5.46 -16.70 5.63
N MET A 362 -5.98 -15.47 5.58
CA MET A 362 -7.24 -15.17 4.92
C MET A 362 -7.11 -15.20 3.40
N GLN A 363 -6.03 -14.65 2.86
CA GLN A 363 -5.72 -14.71 1.44
C GLN A 363 -5.58 -16.16 0.97
N ASP A 364 -4.80 -16.99 1.67
CA ASP A 364 -4.63 -18.42 1.35
C ASP A 364 -5.97 -19.16 1.39
N LYS A 365 -6.85 -18.78 2.33
CA LYS A 365 -8.18 -19.38 2.46
C LYS A 365 -9.10 -18.99 1.30
N GLN A 366 -9.06 -17.74 0.85
CA GLN A 366 -9.82 -17.28 -0.31
C GLN A 366 -9.32 -17.93 -1.60
N GLU A 367 -8.00 -18.07 -1.75
CA GLU A 367 -7.40 -18.77 -2.87
C GLU A 367 -7.86 -20.24 -2.90
N GLY A 368 -7.88 -20.91 -1.74
CA GLY A 368 -8.42 -22.26 -1.63
C GLY A 368 -9.90 -22.37 -2.03
N TRP A 369 -10.71 -21.34 -1.78
CA TRP A 369 -12.10 -21.31 -2.27
C TRP A 369 -12.16 -21.19 -3.78
N LEU A 370 -11.32 -20.37 -4.41
CA LEU A 370 -11.26 -20.27 -5.87
C LEU A 370 -10.82 -21.58 -6.52
N GLU A 371 -9.88 -22.30 -5.91
CA GLU A 371 -9.46 -23.63 -6.36
C GLU A 371 -10.58 -24.68 -6.22
N GLU A 372 -11.33 -24.65 -5.11
CA GLU A 372 -12.43 -25.58 -4.84
C GLU A 372 -13.62 -25.35 -5.79
N TYR A 373 -14.02 -24.10 -5.99
CA TYR A 373 -15.16 -23.76 -6.84
C TYR A 373 -14.82 -23.76 -8.33
N GLY A 374 -13.56 -23.46 -8.67
CA GLY A 374 -13.07 -23.38 -10.04
C GLY A 374 -13.53 -22.10 -10.75
N VAL A 375 -12.59 -21.40 -11.39
CA VAL A 375 -12.89 -20.25 -12.25
C VAL A 375 -12.87 -20.70 -13.71
N GLU A 376 -13.98 -20.53 -14.42
CA GLU A 376 -14.12 -20.90 -15.83
C GLU A 376 -14.46 -19.64 -16.66
N THR A 377 -13.64 -19.36 -17.67
CA THR A 377 -13.87 -18.25 -18.61
C THR A 377 -14.56 -18.73 -19.88
N ASN A 378 -15.19 -17.82 -20.62
CA ASN A 378 -15.93 -18.15 -21.84
C ASN A 378 -15.36 -17.48 -23.10
N GLU A 379 -16.00 -17.70 -24.26
CA GLU A 379 -15.58 -17.10 -25.53
C GLU A 379 -15.61 -15.57 -25.53
N THR A 380 -16.52 -14.95 -24.76
CA THR A 380 -16.59 -13.50 -24.62
C THR A 380 -15.36 -12.96 -23.89
N PHE A 381 -14.94 -13.62 -22.81
CA PHE A 381 -13.70 -13.27 -22.10
C PHE A 381 -12.47 -13.38 -23.02
N ALA A 382 -12.37 -14.46 -23.80
CA ALA A 382 -11.24 -14.69 -24.70
C ALA A 382 -11.10 -13.65 -25.83
N GLN A 383 -12.12 -12.82 -26.06
CA GLN A 383 -12.12 -11.74 -27.06
C GLN A 383 -11.71 -10.38 -26.49
N ILE A 384 -11.53 -10.26 -25.17
CA ILE A 384 -11.17 -9.00 -24.52
C ILE A 384 -9.70 -8.70 -24.79
N ASP A 385 -9.44 -7.54 -25.39
CA ASP A 385 -8.11 -6.98 -25.54
C ASP A 385 -7.86 -5.97 -24.40
N PRO A 386 -6.95 -6.26 -23.44
CA PRO A 386 -6.72 -5.39 -22.30
C PRO A 386 -6.06 -4.06 -22.68
N ALA A 387 -5.33 -3.99 -23.80
CA ALA A 387 -4.71 -2.75 -24.27
C ALA A 387 -5.77 -1.81 -24.88
N ASP A 388 -6.63 -2.33 -25.74
CA ASP A 388 -7.77 -1.58 -26.33
C ASP A 388 -8.76 -1.14 -25.24
N PHE A 389 -9.03 -2.01 -24.26
CA PHE A 389 -9.81 -1.64 -23.07
C PHE A 389 -9.18 -0.45 -22.33
N TRP A 390 -7.87 -0.50 -22.05
CA TRP A 390 -7.19 0.54 -21.28
C TRP A 390 -7.18 1.90 -21.98
N GLU A 391 -6.98 1.92 -23.30
CA GLU A 391 -7.06 3.15 -24.10
C GLU A 391 -8.43 3.81 -23.96
N LYS A 392 -9.51 3.03 -24.14
CA LYS A 392 -10.89 3.52 -24.04
C LYS A 392 -11.27 3.90 -22.62
N ALA A 393 -10.82 3.13 -21.62
CA ALA A 393 -11.07 3.41 -20.21
C ALA A 393 -10.47 4.76 -19.81
N GLN A 394 -9.23 5.06 -20.22
CA GLN A 394 -8.61 6.37 -19.95
C GLN A 394 -9.39 7.53 -20.60
N SER A 395 -9.85 7.35 -21.85
CA SER A 395 -10.67 8.37 -22.54
C SER A 395 -11.99 8.64 -21.81
N LEU A 396 -12.68 7.59 -21.37
CA LEU A 396 -13.92 7.67 -20.60
C LEU A 396 -13.70 8.31 -19.22
N GLN A 397 -12.64 7.92 -18.52
CA GLN A 397 -12.26 8.49 -17.23
C GLN A 397 -11.91 9.97 -17.34
N MET A 398 -11.23 10.38 -18.42
CA MET A 398 -10.94 11.78 -18.67
C MET A 398 -12.22 12.60 -18.87
N GLY A 399 -13.17 12.10 -19.66
CA GLY A 399 -14.48 12.75 -19.83
C GLY A 399 -15.23 12.90 -18.50
N ALA A 400 -15.24 11.85 -17.68
CA ALA A 400 -15.87 11.90 -16.36
C ALA A 400 -15.16 12.88 -15.42
N TYR A 401 -13.82 12.90 -15.44
CA TYR A 401 -13.01 13.81 -14.64
C TYR A 401 -13.30 15.27 -14.97
N GLU A 402 -13.33 15.63 -16.25
CA GLU A 402 -13.61 17.00 -16.71
C GLU A 402 -15.01 17.46 -16.26
N GLU A 403 -16.02 16.61 -16.36
CA GLU A 403 -17.38 16.95 -15.89
C GLU A 403 -17.43 17.19 -14.37
N ILE A 404 -16.82 16.30 -13.59
CA ILE A 404 -16.82 16.39 -12.13
C ILE A 404 -16.02 17.62 -11.66
N GLN A 405 -14.89 17.91 -12.31
CA GLN A 405 -14.10 19.09 -12.03
C GLN A 405 -14.91 20.37 -12.28
N ALA A 406 -15.64 20.44 -13.40
CA ALA A 406 -16.48 21.60 -13.72
C ALA A 406 -17.57 21.84 -12.65
N VAL A 407 -18.20 20.77 -12.15
CA VAL A 407 -19.17 20.85 -11.05
C VAL A 407 -18.53 21.39 -9.78
N GLN A 408 -17.33 20.92 -9.42
CA GLN A 408 -16.62 21.38 -8.22
C GLN A 408 -16.22 22.86 -8.32
N GLU A 409 -15.71 23.29 -9.46
CA GLU A 409 -15.35 24.69 -9.71
C GLU A 409 -16.57 25.61 -9.58
N GLN A 410 -17.73 25.18 -10.08
CA GLN A 410 -18.98 25.92 -9.93
C GLN A 410 -19.43 26.03 -8.46
N LEU A 411 -19.36 24.94 -7.70
CA LEU A 411 -19.69 24.95 -6.25
C LEU A 411 -18.74 25.86 -5.45
N GLN A 412 -17.46 25.90 -5.80
CA GLN A 412 -16.48 26.81 -5.20
C GLN A 412 -16.76 28.28 -5.56
N ALA A 413 -17.15 28.56 -6.80
CA ALA A 413 -17.57 29.90 -7.22
C ALA A 413 -18.83 30.37 -6.48
N ASP A 414 -19.83 29.51 -6.29
CA ASP A 414 -21.08 29.85 -5.60
C ASP A 414 -20.89 30.05 -4.08
N SER A 415 -20.01 29.25 -3.45
CA SER A 415 -19.67 29.40 -2.03
C SER A 415 -18.85 30.67 -1.75
N SER A 416 -17.93 31.03 -2.65
CA SER A 416 -17.15 32.29 -2.54
C SER A 416 -18.01 33.54 -2.82
N ALA A 417 -18.97 33.46 -3.75
CA ALA A 417 -19.93 34.52 -4.01
C ALA A 417 -20.87 34.76 -2.81
N SER A 418 -21.39 33.69 -2.19
CA SER A 418 -22.28 33.78 -1.03
C SER A 418 -21.58 34.22 0.27
N GLY A 419 -20.30 33.89 0.46
CA GLY A 419 -19.48 34.39 1.58
C GLY A 419 -19.20 35.90 1.54
N SER A 420 -19.13 36.49 0.33
CA SER A 420 -18.90 37.93 0.16
C SER A 420 -20.15 38.81 0.41
N GLY A 421 -21.36 38.22 0.37
CA GLY A 421 -22.63 38.90 0.64
C GLY A 421 -22.96 39.08 2.13
N SER A 422 -22.29 38.35 3.03
CA SER A 422 -22.53 38.41 4.49
C SER A 422 -21.82 39.58 5.18
N ALA A 423 -20.72 40.09 4.60
CA ALA A 423 -19.95 41.19 5.20
C ALA A 423 -20.54 42.60 4.96
N SER A 424 -21.63 42.73 4.18
CA SER A 424 -22.21 44.02 3.81
C SER A 424 -23.59 44.32 4.43
N ALA A 425 -24.11 43.44 5.29
CA ALA A 425 -25.43 43.58 5.92
C ALA A 425 -25.38 43.70 7.47
N SER A 426 -24.45 44.48 8.03
CA SER A 426 -24.47 44.82 9.47
C SER A 426 -24.13 46.30 9.75
N GLY A 427 -24.53 47.21 8.85
CA GLY A 427 -24.15 48.62 8.95
C GLY A 427 -25.21 49.62 8.50
N ALA A 428 -26.49 49.47 8.88
CA ALA A 428 -27.46 50.57 8.74
C ALA A 428 -28.73 50.38 9.58
N ALA A 429 -28.64 50.70 10.87
CA ALA A 429 -29.76 51.19 11.69
C ALA A 429 -29.12 51.88 12.92
N SER A 430 -29.43 53.08 13.36
CA SER A 430 -30.24 54.20 12.88
C SER A 430 -30.02 55.27 13.95
N GLY A 431 -29.55 56.46 13.59
CA GLY A 431 -29.58 57.64 14.47
C GLY A 431 -30.52 58.69 13.90
N SER A 432 -31.47 59.18 14.71
CA SER A 432 -32.14 60.49 14.58
C SER A 432 -33.09 60.66 15.79
N GLN A 433 -32.67 61.39 16.83
CA GLN A 433 -33.07 62.77 17.20
C GLN A 433 -34.46 62.92 17.85
N GLY A 434 -34.46 63.48 19.07
CA GLY A 434 -35.63 63.87 19.87
C GLY A 434 -35.29 63.92 21.34
#